data_AF-A0A7V6Y3I1-F1
#
_entry.id   AF-A0A7V6Y3I1-F1
#
_cell.length_a   1.000
_cell.length_b   1.000
_cell.length_c   1.000
_cell.angle_alpha   90.00
_cell.angle_beta   90.00
_cell.angle_gamma   90.00
#
_symmetry.space_group_name_H-M   'P 1'
#
loop_
_entity.id
_entity.type
_entity.pdbx_description
1 polymer ?
#
loop_
_entity_poly.entity_id
_entity_poly.type
_entity_poly.pdbx_seq_one_letter_code
_entity_poly.pdbx_strand_id
1 'polypeptide(L)'
;MSYLYPNKNVEGYTQIVKAGKDLNFCGFGLLKLKANETHELKTEDEEAVLVILSGKCHVTVNGQKFTDLGERKDVFSGNPTSVYIPIHSSFKVEEAQGLDLEVAVVSAKAEKKFEPFVVRPEEVVCNHRGILNYQRDVRDIIVDNAEGKVHRIVVGETISYPGQWSSYPSHKHDKHNPPYEANLEEVYYFKVKPEGGFGVQVMYNDDLTLREAYMIKDGDTVILPEGYHPVAAAPGFQVYYLWVMAGGYGRKLIPNDDPNLLWLHNVGPLLK
;
A
#
# COMPACT_ATOMS: atom_id res chain seq x y z
N MET A 1 8.74 19.82 -5.06
CA MET A 1 7.62 19.02 -5.63
C MET A 1 6.76 18.60 -4.44
N SER A 2 5.43 18.61 -4.52
CA SER A 2 4.60 18.11 -3.41
C SER A 2 4.63 16.58 -3.41
N TYR A 3 4.86 15.96 -2.25
CA TYR A 3 4.75 14.50 -2.08
C TYR A 3 3.30 14.03 -1.89
N LEU A 4 2.41 14.95 -1.51
CA LEU A 4 0.98 14.71 -1.34
C LEU A 4 0.21 14.92 -2.65
N TYR A 5 -0.63 13.95 -2.97
CA TYR A 5 -1.63 13.96 -4.02
C TYR A 5 -3.02 13.89 -3.37
N PRO A 6 -3.74 15.03 -3.25
CA PRO A 6 -5.06 15.06 -2.67
C PRO A 6 -6.05 14.17 -3.44
N ASN A 7 -7.04 13.64 -2.74
CA ASN A 7 -8.13 12.86 -3.31
C ASN A 7 -8.75 13.58 -4.52
N LYS A 8 -9.07 12.80 -5.56
CA LYS A 8 -9.73 13.27 -6.78
C LYS A 8 -10.99 12.43 -7.01
N ASN A 9 -11.99 13.01 -7.66
CA ASN A 9 -13.08 12.20 -8.18
C ASN A 9 -12.53 11.24 -9.23
N VAL A 10 -12.84 9.96 -9.05
CA VAL A 10 -12.42 8.87 -9.93
C VAL A 10 -13.67 8.21 -10.50
N GLU A 11 -13.76 8.15 -11.82
CA GLU A 11 -14.72 7.36 -12.57
C GLU A 11 -13.93 6.46 -13.53
N GLY A 12 -14.20 5.15 -13.54
CA GLY A 12 -13.31 4.20 -14.22
C GLY A 12 -11.94 4.17 -13.56
N TYR A 13 -10.88 4.11 -14.36
CA TYR A 13 -9.50 4.12 -13.87
C TYR A 13 -8.87 5.51 -13.90
N THR A 14 -8.16 5.88 -12.84
CA THR A 14 -7.33 7.08 -12.78
C THR A 14 -5.95 6.74 -12.20
N GLN A 15 -4.91 6.98 -13.00
CA GLN A 15 -3.52 6.93 -12.52
C GLN A 15 -3.23 8.15 -11.63
N ILE A 16 -2.75 7.90 -10.40
CA ILE A 16 -2.44 8.95 -9.41
C ILE A 16 -0.93 9.15 -9.32
N VAL A 17 -0.16 8.06 -9.21
CA VAL A 17 1.31 8.05 -9.18
C VAL A 17 1.80 7.20 -10.36
N LYS A 18 2.69 7.73 -11.19
CA LYS A 18 3.23 7.02 -12.36
C LYS A 18 4.70 6.64 -12.14
N ALA A 19 5.00 5.34 -12.26
CA ALA A 19 6.36 4.84 -12.24
C ALA A 19 7.20 5.41 -13.41
N GLY A 20 8.46 5.70 -13.14
CA GLY A 20 9.37 6.41 -14.03
C GLY A 20 9.12 7.91 -14.19
N LYS A 21 8.12 8.49 -13.51
CA LYS A 21 7.82 9.93 -13.56
C LYS A 21 7.76 10.54 -12.15
N ASP A 22 6.85 10.04 -11.33
CA ASP A 22 6.64 10.54 -9.96
C ASP A 22 7.59 9.83 -8.98
N LEU A 23 7.80 8.53 -9.19
CA LEU A 23 8.77 7.66 -8.54
C LEU A 23 9.48 6.81 -9.59
N ASN A 24 10.58 6.13 -9.27
CA ASN A 24 11.38 5.39 -10.25
C ASN A 24 10.76 4.05 -10.66
N PHE A 25 10.14 3.35 -9.71
CA PHE A 25 9.64 1.98 -9.76
C PHE A 25 8.14 1.88 -9.46
N CYS A 26 7.64 2.51 -8.41
CA CYS A 26 6.28 2.39 -7.91
C CYS A 26 5.27 3.24 -8.69
N GLY A 27 4.10 2.66 -8.91
CA GLY A 27 2.92 3.34 -9.45
C GLY A 27 1.68 3.02 -8.61
N PHE A 28 0.70 3.92 -8.69
CA PHE A 28 -0.58 3.77 -8.00
C PHE A 28 -1.70 4.42 -8.82
N GLY A 29 -2.84 3.73 -8.88
CA GLY A 29 -4.09 4.28 -9.40
C GLY A 29 -5.30 3.67 -8.71
N LEU A 30 -6.45 4.29 -8.92
CA LEU A 30 -7.74 3.82 -8.43
C LEU A 30 -8.64 3.47 -9.61
N LEU A 31 -9.34 2.35 -9.47
CA LEU A 31 -10.42 1.93 -10.34
C LEU A 31 -11.73 1.94 -9.55
N LYS A 32 -12.70 2.75 -10.01
CA LYS A 32 -14.06 2.77 -9.48
C LYS A 32 -15.04 2.36 -10.57
N LEU A 33 -15.81 1.32 -10.29
CA LEU A 33 -16.84 0.79 -11.19
C LEU A 33 -18.21 0.85 -10.52
N LYS A 34 -19.23 1.19 -11.32
CA LYS A 34 -20.64 1.05 -10.95
C LYS A 34 -21.13 -0.37 -11.26
N ALA A 35 -22.36 -0.64 -10.82
CA ALA A 35 -23.04 -1.91 -11.04
C ALA A 35 -22.95 -2.39 -12.50
N ASN A 36 -22.44 -3.60 -12.69
CA ASN A 36 -22.24 -4.25 -14.00
C ASN A 36 -21.25 -3.57 -14.96
N GLU A 37 -20.48 -2.59 -14.51
CA GLU A 37 -19.43 -2.00 -15.34
C GLU A 37 -18.20 -2.90 -15.44
N THR A 38 -17.40 -2.65 -16.47
CA THR A 38 -16.14 -3.35 -16.71
C THR A 38 -15.05 -2.36 -17.12
N HIS A 39 -13.80 -2.72 -16.87
CA HIS A 39 -12.65 -1.92 -17.32
C HIS A 39 -11.49 -2.82 -17.73
N GLU A 40 -10.82 -2.44 -18.82
CA GLU A 40 -9.65 -3.14 -19.34
C GLU A 40 -8.40 -2.28 -19.21
N LEU A 41 -7.31 -2.89 -18.76
CA LEU A 41 -6.02 -2.26 -18.56
C LEU A 41 -4.91 -3.18 -19.08
N LYS A 42 -3.72 -2.60 -19.25
CA LYS A 42 -2.50 -3.31 -19.62
C LYS A 42 -1.40 -2.97 -18.63
N THR A 43 -0.59 -3.96 -18.32
CA THR A 43 0.53 -3.78 -17.38
C THR A 43 1.81 -3.26 -18.04
N GLU A 44 1.94 -3.35 -19.37
CA GLU A 44 3.15 -2.91 -20.09
C GLU A 44 4.41 -3.50 -19.40
N ASP A 45 5.42 -2.70 -19.10
CA ASP A 45 6.66 -3.10 -18.40
C ASP A 45 6.55 -3.06 -16.85
N GLU A 46 5.33 -2.97 -16.31
CA GLU A 46 5.07 -3.00 -14.87
C GLU A 46 4.40 -4.31 -14.48
N GLU A 47 4.66 -4.83 -13.28
CA GLU A 47 3.78 -5.80 -12.64
C GLU A 47 2.77 -5.03 -11.77
N ALA A 48 1.59 -5.60 -11.55
CA ALA A 48 0.53 -4.96 -10.80
C ALA A 48 -0.12 -5.89 -9.78
N VAL A 49 -0.69 -5.30 -8.74
CA VAL A 49 -1.58 -5.98 -7.80
C VAL A 49 -2.87 -5.19 -7.70
N LEU A 50 -3.98 -5.87 -7.99
CA LEU A 50 -5.32 -5.36 -7.76
C LEU A 50 -5.70 -5.66 -6.31
N VAL A 51 -5.83 -4.65 -5.46
CA VAL A 51 -6.32 -4.81 -4.09
C VAL A 51 -7.77 -4.34 -4.04
N ILE A 52 -8.70 -5.24 -3.77
CA ILE A 52 -10.13 -4.93 -3.73
C ILE A 52 -10.42 -4.20 -2.42
N LEU A 53 -10.70 -2.90 -2.49
CA LEU A 53 -10.92 -2.04 -1.32
C LEU A 53 -12.33 -2.21 -0.77
N SER A 54 -13.31 -2.36 -1.65
CA SER A 54 -14.71 -2.67 -1.34
C SER A 54 -15.41 -3.27 -2.56
N GLY A 55 -16.50 -4.02 -2.33
CA GLY A 55 -17.31 -4.62 -3.39
C GLY A 55 -16.81 -5.99 -3.85
N LYS A 56 -17.38 -6.50 -4.95
CA LYS A 56 -16.99 -7.77 -5.56
C LYS A 56 -16.79 -7.67 -7.06
N CYS A 57 -15.85 -8.44 -7.59
CA CYS A 57 -15.56 -8.46 -9.01
C CYS A 57 -15.13 -9.84 -9.53
N HIS A 58 -15.04 -9.91 -10.85
CA HIS A 58 -14.28 -10.92 -11.57
C HIS A 58 -13.08 -10.25 -12.23
N VAL A 59 -11.96 -10.97 -12.30
CA VAL A 59 -10.75 -10.49 -12.98
C VAL A 59 -10.35 -11.52 -14.03
N THR A 60 -10.15 -11.08 -15.26
CA THR A 60 -9.62 -11.92 -16.34
C THR A 60 -8.24 -11.41 -16.73
N VAL A 61 -7.19 -12.23 -16.65
CA VAL A 61 -5.81 -11.89 -17.03
C VAL A 61 -5.38 -12.77 -18.18
N ASN A 62 -5.08 -12.19 -19.35
CA ASN A 62 -4.68 -12.94 -20.56
C ASN A 62 -5.58 -14.15 -20.89
N GLY A 63 -6.89 -14.05 -20.61
CA GLY A 63 -7.88 -15.11 -20.82
C GLY A 63 -8.10 -16.06 -19.63
N GLN A 64 -7.24 -16.05 -18.60
CA GLN A 64 -7.47 -16.78 -17.35
C GLN A 64 -8.44 -15.99 -16.46
N LYS A 65 -9.56 -16.61 -16.07
CA LYS A 65 -10.61 -15.97 -15.27
C LYS A 65 -10.51 -16.34 -13.79
N PHE A 66 -10.57 -15.34 -12.93
CA PHE A 66 -10.70 -15.44 -11.49
C PHE A 66 -12.06 -14.84 -11.09
N THR A 67 -12.92 -15.63 -10.46
CA THR A 67 -14.30 -15.23 -10.11
C THR A 67 -14.47 -15.01 -8.62
N ASP A 68 -15.57 -14.32 -8.28
CA ASP A 68 -16.04 -14.09 -6.91
C ASP A 68 -14.93 -13.58 -5.99
N LEU A 69 -14.31 -12.48 -6.43
CA LEU A 69 -13.22 -11.82 -5.71
C LEU A 69 -13.78 -10.65 -4.92
N GLY A 70 -13.32 -10.49 -3.68
CA GLY A 70 -13.79 -9.44 -2.78
C GLY A 70 -14.97 -9.88 -1.90
N GLU A 71 -15.02 -9.31 -0.70
CA GLU A 71 -16.06 -9.57 0.30
C GLU A 71 -16.16 -8.49 1.37
N ARG A 72 -15.05 -7.78 1.64
CA ARG A 72 -15.04 -6.73 2.65
C ARG A 72 -15.91 -5.55 2.22
N LYS A 73 -16.66 -5.03 3.19
CA LYS A 73 -17.52 -3.84 3.00
C LYS A 73 -16.69 -2.58 2.76
N ASP A 74 -15.63 -2.41 3.54
CA ASP A 74 -14.66 -1.32 3.45
C ASP A 74 -13.29 -1.84 3.92
N VAL A 75 -12.23 -1.03 3.76
CA VAL A 75 -10.86 -1.40 4.14
C VAL A 75 -10.69 -1.71 5.65
N PHE A 76 -11.62 -1.23 6.48
CA PHE A 76 -11.64 -1.46 7.93
C PHE A 76 -12.41 -2.73 8.31
N SER A 77 -13.03 -3.43 7.35
CA SER A 77 -13.96 -4.55 7.59
C SER A 77 -13.35 -5.94 7.40
N GLY A 78 -12.03 -6.05 7.30
CA GLY A 78 -11.32 -7.34 7.20
C GLY A 78 -10.23 -7.35 6.13
N ASN A 79 -9.63 -8.52 5.95
CA ASN A 79 -8.53 -8.74 5.02
C ASN A 79 -8.98 -8.56 3.56
N PRO A 80 -8.11 -8.04 2.67
CA PRO A 80 -8.42 -7.89 1.26
C PRO A 80 -8.37 -9.22 0.52
N THR A 81 -9.15 -9.31 -0.56
CA THR A 81 -8.80 -10.18 -1.69
C THR A 81 -7.95 -9.38 -2.66
N SER A 82 -6.88 -9.97 -3.18
CA SER A 82 -6.00 -9.31 -4.17
C SER A 82 -5.65 -10.20 -5.35
N VAL A 83 -5.30 -9.61 -6.49
CA VAL A 83 -4.88 -10.33 -7.70
C VAL A 83 -3.55 -9.79 -8.19
N TYR A 84 -2.53 -10.65 -8.27
CA TYR A 84 -1.28 -10.33 -8.93
C TYR A 84 -1.42 -10.46 -10.46
N ILE A 85 -0.89 -9.48 -11.19
CA ILE A 85 -0.92 -9.39 -12.64
C ILE A 85 0.51 -9.17 -13.14
N PRO A 86 1.07 -10.08 -13.94
CA PRO A 86 2.45 -9.97 -14.37
C PRO A 86 2.64 -8.95 -15.49
N ILE A 87 3.90 -8.58 -15.76
CA ILE A 87 4.29 -7.74 -16.91
C ILE A 87 3.74 -8.29 -18.24
N HIS A 88 3.57 -7.39 -19.20
CA HIS A 88 3.10 -7.68 -20.56
C HIS A 88 1.79 -8.48 -20.55
N SER A 89 0.81 -8.00 -19.78
CA SER A 89 -0.51 -8.62 -19.64
C SER A 89 -1.61 -7.61 -19.92
N SER A 90 -2.68 -8.09 -20.56
CA SER A 90 -3.96 -7.40 -20.60
C SER A 90 -4.88 -8.02 -19.55
N PHE A 91 -5.60 -7.19 -18.82
CA PHE A 91 -6.56 -7.67 -17.83
C PHE A 91 -7.85 -6.86 -17.84
N LYS A 92 -8.94 -7.55 -17.49
CA LYS A 92 -10.28 -6.98 -17.38
C LYS A 92 -10.80 -7.18 -15.96
N VAL A 93 -11.34 -6.12 -15.38
CA VAL A 93 -12.08 -6.15 -14.10
C VAL A 93 -13.57 -5.95 -14.40
N GLU A 94 -14.42 -6.80 -13.84
CA GLU A 94 -15.87 -6.78 -14.04
C GLU A 94 -16.56 -6.73 -12.68
N GLU A 95 -17.40 -5.72 -12.43
CA GLU A 95 -18.21 -5.66 -11.20
C GLU A 95 -19.21 -6.84 -11.14
N ALA A 96 -19.38 -7.45 -9.97
CA ALA A 96 -20.07 -8.74 -9.84
C ALA A 96 -21.17 -8.81 -8.75
N GLN A 97 -21.48 -7.70 -8.06
CA GLN A 97 -22.47 -7.64 -6.98
C GLN A 97 -23.65 -6.70 -7.30
N GLY A 98 -23.58 -5.91 -8.37
CA GLY A 98 -24.55 -4.86 -8.65
C GLY A 98 -24.41 -3.66 -7.71
N LEU A 99 -23.23 -3.45 -7.12
CA LEU A 99 -22.91 -2.33 -6.24
C LEU A 99 -21.68 -1.57 -6.75
N ASP A 100 -21.34 -0.46 -6.09
CA ASP A 100 -20.08 0.24 -6.36
C ASP A 100 -18.89 -0.65 -5.94
N LEU A 101 -17.88 -0.73 -6.82
CA LEU A 101 -16.63 -1.44 -6.61
C LEU A 101 -15.48 -0.43 -6.59
N GLU A 102 -14.60 -0.53 -5.59
CA GLU A 102 -13.36 0.25 -5.53
C GLU A 102 -12.14 -0.70 -5.46
N VAL A 103 -11.23 -0.55 -6.42
CA VAL A 103 -10.01 -1.35 -6.53
C VAL A 103 -8.80 -0.43 -6.60
N ALA A 104 -7.82 -0.67 -5.74
CA ALA A 104 -6.50 -0.08 -5.88
C ALA A 104 -5.68 -0.89 -6.89
N VAL A 105 -5.08 -0.20 -7.86
CA VAL A 105 -4.12 -0.76 -8.80
C VAL A 105 -2.75 -0.25 -8.36
N VAL A 106 -2.04 -1.04 -7.56
CA VAL A 106 -0.63 -0.77 -7.23
C VAL A 106 0.25 -1.42 -8.28
N SER A 107 1.32 -0.76 -8.71
CA SER A 107 2.22 -1.27 -9.73
C SER A 107 3.68 -1.02 -9.40
N ALA A 108 4.55 -1.82 -10.01
CA ALA A 108 6.00 -1.64 -9.94
C ALA A 108 6.63 -2.01 -11.28
N LYS A 109 7.64 -1.25 -11.73
CA LYS A 109 8.46 -1.67 -12.88
C LYS A 109 9.01 -3.08 -12.65
N ALA A 110 8.99 -3.92 -13.68
CA ALA A 110 9.50 -5.28 -13.56
C ALA A 110 10.14 -5.79 -14.86
N GLU A 111 11.00 -6.80 -14.73
CA GLU A 111 11.77 -7.38 -15.83
C GLU A 111 11.51 -8.88 -15.99
N LYS A 112 10.94 -9.52 -14.96
CA LYS A 112 10.63 -10.95 -14.96
C LYS A 112 9.13 -11.14 -14.99
N LYS A 113 8.68 -12.01 -15.89
CA LYS A 113 7.28 -12.42 -15.99
C LYS A 113 7.03 -13.64 -15.11
N PHE A 114 5.96 -13.58 -14.32
CA PHE A 114 5.44 -14.67 -13.49
C PHE A 114 4.01 -15.02 -13.90
N GLU A 115 3.39 -15.98 -13.22
CA GLU A 115 1.99 -16.35 -13.45
C GLU A 115 1.04 -15.50 -12.60
N PRO A 116 -0.14 -15.12 -13.12
CA PRO A 116 -1.14 -14.41 -12.31
C PRO A 116 -1.70 -15.33 -11.22
N PHE A 117 -1.96 -14.78 -10.04
CA PHE A 117 -2.56 -15.52 -8.92
C PHE A 117 -3.43 -14.61 -8.05
N VAL A 118 -4.28 -15.24 -7.24
CA VAL A 118 -5.13 -14.56 -6.25
C VAL A 118 -4.51 -14.75 -4.87
N VAL A 119 -4.53 -13.69 -4.06
CA VAL A 119 -4.32 -13.76 -2.61
C VAL A 119 -5.70 -13.63 -1.96
N ARG A 120 -6.17 -14.72 -1.36
CA ARG A 120 -7.45 -14.75 -0.64
C ARG A 120 -7.29 -14.18 0.78
N PRO A 121 -8.38 -13.71 1.41
CA PRO A 121 -8.35 -13.11 2.75
C PRO A 121 -7.66 -13.97 3.82
N GLU A 122 -7.79 -15.30 3.72
CA GLU A 122 -7.16 -16.29 4.60
C GLU A 122 -5.65 -16.48 4.36
N GLU A 123 -5.12 -16.03 3.22
CA GLU A 123 -3.70 -16.10 2.88
C GLU A 123 -2.93 -14.83 3.32
N VAL A 124 -3.66 -13.80 3.74
CA VAL A 124 -3.08 -12.53 4.23
C VAL A 124 -2.49 -12.73 5.62
N VAL A 125 -1.22 -12.38 5.79
CA VAL A 125 -0.54 -12.53 7.08
C VAL A 125 -0.81 -11.29 7.95
N CYS A 126 -1.54 -11.48 9.04
CA CYS A 126 -1.88 -10.41 9.98
C CYS A 126 -0.88 -10.32 11.13
N ASN A 127 -0.36 -9.13 11.37
CA ASN A 127 0.58 -8.83 12.44
C ASN A 127 0.08 -7.67 13.30
N HIS A 128 -0.02 -7.89 14.60
CA HIS A 128 -0.21 -6.81 15.57
C HIS A 128 1.16 -6.25 15.96
N ARG A 129 1.40 -4.97 15.68
CA ARG A 129 2.70 -4.33 15.92
C ARG A 129 2.59 -3.16 16.88
N GLY A 130 3.68 -2.89 17.59
CA GLY A 130 3.81 -1.76 18.51
C GLY A 130 3.15 -1.96 19.87
N ILE A 131 3.29 -0.95 20.72
CA ILE A 131 2.73 -0.90 22.08
C ILE A 131 2.32 0.53 22.40
N LEU A 132 1.63 0.74 23.52
CA LEU A 132 1.21 2.06 23.99
C LEU A 132 0.48 2.87 22.91
N ASN A 133 1.12 3.95 22.44
CA ASN A 133 0.62 4.93 21.49
C ASN A 133 1.18 4.73 20.07
N TYR A 134 1.74 3.56 19.75
CA TYR A 134 2.10 3.16 18.40
C TYR A 134 1.64 1.73 18.00
N GLN A 135 0.51 1.30 18.57
CA GLN A 135 -0.17 0.05 18.24
C GLN A 135 -0.91 0.12 16.90
N ARG A 136 -0.77 -0.93 16.10
CA ARG A 136 -1.37 -1.03 14.76
C ARG A 136 -1.54 -2.48 14.29
N ASP A 137 -2.47 -2.66 13.37
CA ASP A 137 -2.58 -3.88 12.57
C ASP A 137 -1.86 -3.71 11.24
N VAL A 138 -1.00 -4.66 10.90
CA VAL A 138 -0.34 -4.75 9.59
C VAL A 138 -0.79 -6.04 8.91
N ARG A 139 -1.22 -5.93 7.65
CA ARG A 139 -1.68 -7.06 6.83
C ARG A 139 -0.77 -7.17 5.62
N ASP A 140 0.08 -8.19 5.62
CA ASP A 140 1.02 -8.48 4.56
C ASP A 140 0.28 -9.24 3.44
N ILE A 141 0.12 -8.59 2.28
CA ILE A 141 -0.63 -9.13 1.14
C ILE A 141 0.33 -9.90 0.22
N ILE A 142 1.34 -9.20 -0.30
CA ILE A 142 2.42 -9.74 -1.15
C ILE A 142 3.73 -9.25 -0.55
N VAL A 143 4.29 -10.06 0.36
CA VAL A 143 5.58 -9.82 1.03
C VAL A 143 6.42 -11.10 0.89
N ASP A 144 6.87 -11.70 2.00
CA ASP A 144 7.65 -12.93 2.02
C ASP A 144 6.81 -14.15 1.60
N ASN A 145 5.49 -14.10 1.81
CA ASN A 145 4.53 -15.14 1.40
C ASN A 145 4.42 -15.32 -0.12
N ALA A 146 4.92 -14.35 -0.91
CA ALA A 146 4.91 -14.35 -2.36
C ALA A 146 6.31 -14.46 -2.98
N GLU A 147 7.33 -14.80 -2.18
CA GLU A 147 8.69 -14.92 -2.67
C GLU A 147 8.80 -15.94 -3.82
N GLY A 148 9.51 -15.55 -4.88
CA GLY A 148 9.63 -16.34 -6.10
C GLY A 148 8.39 -16.39 -6.99
N LYS A 149 7.30 -15.66 -6.66
CA LYS A 149 6.07 -15.58 -7.47
C LYS A 149 5.85 -14.20 -8.11
N VAL A 150 6.65 -13.20 -7.75
CA VAL A 150 6.59 -11.81 -8.26
C VAL A 150 8.02 -11.24 -8.38
N HIS A 151 8.21 -10.10 -9.04
CA HIS A 151 9.55 -9.57 -9.35
C HIS A 151 10.14 -8.62 -8.29
N ARG A 152 9.53 -7.44 -8.12
CA ARG A 152 9.97 -6.33 -7.24
C ARG A 152 8.88 -5.87 -6.29
N ILE A 153 7.61 -6.06 -6.64
CA ILE A 153 6.51 -5.47 -5.89
C ILE A 153 6.36 -6.07 -4.49
N VAL A 154 6.18 -5.21 -3.51
CA VAL A 154 5.83 -5.57 -2.14
C VAL A 154 4.61 -4.76 -1.74
N VAL A 155 3.56 -5.43 -1.24
CA VAL A 155 2.25 -4.81 -0.98
C VAL A 155 1.71 -5.29 0.36
N GLY A 156 1.19 -4.34 1.12
CA GLY A 156 0.42 -4.62 2.33
C GLY A 156 -0.41 -3.43 2.73
N GLU A 157 -1.15 -3.58 3.81
CA GLU A 157 -1.96 -2.48 4.35
C GLU A 157 -1.77 -2.37 5.86
N THR A 158 -2.02 -1.18 6.40
CA THR A 158 -1.88 -0.92 7.84
C THR A 158 -3.06 -0.11 8.34
N ILE A 159 -3.56 -0.50 9.51
CA ILE A 159 -4.62 0.19 10.24
C ILE A 159 -4.04 0.69 11.55
N SER A 160 -4.05 2.02 11.69
CA SER A 160 -3.73 2.70 12.94
C SER A 160 -5.02 2.95 13.71
N TYR A 161 -5.05 2.57 14.98
CA TYR A 161 -6.19 2.90 15.85
C TYR A 161 -6.23 4.40 16.18
N PRO A 162 -7.36 4.92 16.66
CA PRO A 162 -7.48 6.34 16.98
C PRO A 162 -6.41 6.84 17.94
N GLY A 163 -5.73 7.93 17.58
CA GLY A 163 -4.65 8.53 18.37
C GLY A 163 -3.31 7.77 18.36
N GLN A 164 -3.21 6.64 17.65
CA GLN A 164 -1.99 5.85 17.56
C GLN A 164 -1.06 6.36 16.45
N TRP A 165 0.22 6.12 16.64
CA TRP A 165 1.24 6.27 15.61
C TRP A 165 1.50 4.93 14.90
N SER A 166 1.84 5.00 13.64
CA SER A 166 2.29 3.85 12.85
C SER A 166 3.47 4.24 11.97
N SER A 167 4.06 3.23 11.31
CA SER A 167 5.44 3.34 10.81
C SER A 167 6.38 3.92 11.88
N TYR A 168 6.13 3.52 13.15
CA TYR A 168 6.79 4.01 14.35
C TYR A 168 7.28 2.84 15.23
N PRO A 169 8.47 2.90 15.88
CA PRO A 169 9.53 3.92 15.73
C PRO A 169 9.88 4.22 14.27
N SER A 170 10.20 5.47 13.97
CA SER A 170 10.40 5.91 12.58
C SER A 170 11.51 5.08 11.92
N HIS A 171 11.32 4.73 10.66
CA HIS A 171 12.30 4.01 9.86
C HIS A 171 12.32 4.55 8.43
N LYS A 172 13.39 4.22 7.71
CA LYS A 172 13.60 4.58 6.31
C LYS A 172 14.16 3.39 5.52
N HIS A 173 14.07 3.46 4.21
CA HIS A 173 14.52 2.44 3.27
C HIS A 173 14.94 3.11 1.95
N ASP A 174 15.89 4.05 2.05
CA ASP A 174 16.29 4.94 0.97
C ASP A 174 17.71 4.70 0.44
N LYS A 175 18.48 3.85 1.12
CA LYS A 175 19.85 3.48 0.73
C LYS A 175 20.01 1.98 0.55
N HIS A 176 20.74 1.59 -0.49
CA HIS A 176 21.12 0.20 -0.68
C HIS A 176 22.37 -0.10 0.15
N ASN A 177 22.19 -0.58 1.37
CA ASN A 177 23.27 -0.90 2.31
C ASN A 177 22.97 -2.19 3.10
N PRO A 178 22.83 -3.36 2.44
CA PRO A 178 22.55 -4.61 3.14
C PRO A 178 23.74 -5.03 4.05
N PRO A 179 23.48 -5.66 5.22
CA PRO A 179 22.17 -6.11 5.71
C PRO A 179 21.40 -5.04 6.51
N TYR A 180 21.84 -3.78 6.50
CA TYR A 180 21.31 -2.72 7.36
C TYR A 180 20.13 -1.97 6.76
N GLU A 181 20.09 -1.82 5.43
CA GLU A 181 19.04 -1.07 4.75
C GLU A 181 18.82 -1.57 3.32
N ALA A 182 17.56 -1.65 2.91
CA ALA A 182 17.15 -1.83 1.51
C ALA A 182 16.70 -0.48 0.92
N ASN A 183 16.96 -0.27 -0.37
CA ASN A 183 16.45 0.90 -1.10
C ASN A 183 15.14 0.52 -1.79
N LEU A 184 14.02 0.93 -1.20
CA LEU A 184 12.66 0.69 -1.64
C LEU A 184 11.87 2.00 -1.52
N GLU A 185 11.52 2.63 -2.63
CA GLU A 185 10.57 3.73 -2.58
C GLU A 185 9.16 3.21 -2.29
N GLU A 186 8.33 4.05 -1.68
CA GLU A 186 7.03 3.63 -1.17
C GLU A 186 5.90 4.61 -1.55
N VAL A 187 4.68 4.11 -1.69
CA VAL A 187 3.47 4.92 -1.89
C VAL A 187 2.44 4.52 -0.84
N TYR A 188 1.86 5.51 -0.16
CA TYR A 188 0.73 5.32 0.75
C TYR A 188 -0.56 5.88 0.15
N TYR A 189 -1.60 5.05 0.09
CA TYR A 189 -2.97 5.48 -0.21
C TYR A 189 -3.83 5.41 1.05
N PHE A 190 -4.42 6.52 1.45
CA PHE A 190 -5.09 6.66 2.74
C PHE A 190 -6.61 6.51 2.66
N LYS A 191 -7.17 5.89 3.70
CA LYS A 191 -8.60 5.99 4.05
C LYS A 191 -8.71 6.39 5.52
N VAL A 192 -9.74 7.14 5.88
CA VAL A 192 -9.95 7.63 7.25
C VAL A 192 -11.37 7.32 7.71
N LYS A 193 -11.51 6.83 8.95
CA LYS A 193 -12.81 6.49 9.51
C LYS A 193 -13.01 7.08 10.91
N PRO A 194 -14.07 7.88 11.14
CA PRO A 194 -15.04 8.39 10.15
C PRO A 194 -14.42 9.31 9.07
N GLU A 195 -15.05 9.38 7.88
CA GLU A 195 -14.53 10.07 6.67
C GLU A 195 -14.23 11.57 6.86
N GLY A 196 -14.93 12.23 7.80
CA GLY A 196 -14.66 13.63 8.17
C GLY A 196 -13.34 13.85 8.90
N GLY A 197 -12.66 12.78 9.32
CA GLY A 197 -11.42 12.80 10.08
C GLY A 197 -10.17 13.16 9.29
N PHE A 198 -9.02 13.05 9.94
CA PHE A 198 -7.71 13.21 9.31
C PHE A 198 -6.65 12.39 10.05
N GLY A 199 -5.48 12.30 9.43
CA GLY A 199 -4.22 11.90 10.07
C GLY A 199 -3.12 12.87 9.70
N VAL A 200 -1.91 12.61 10.14
CA VAL A 200 -0.71 13.38 9.77
C VAL A 200 0.36 12.43 9.27
N GLN A 201 0.76 12.56 8.01
CA GLN A 201 1.99 11.97 7.50
C GLN A 201 3.14 12.93 7.79
N VAL A 202 4.17 12.46 8.49
CA VAL A 202 5.41 13.21 8.69
C VAL A 202 6.49 12.60 7.80
N MET A 203 7.35 13.43 7.21
CA MET A 203 8.49 12.99 6.41
C MET A 203 9.72 13.78 6.81
N TYR A 204 10.82 13.10 7.14
CA TYR A 204 12.08 13.78 7.47
C TYR A 204 13.31 12.92 7.18
N ASN A 205 14.48 13.53 7.02
CA ASN A 205 15.75 12.83 6.88
C ASN A 205 16.76 13.29 7.95
N ASP A 206 17.94 12.65 7.99
CA ASP A 206 18.94 12.84 9.05
C ASP A 206 19.39 14.31 9.23
N ASP A 207 19.55 15.05 8.12
CA ASP A 207 19.99 16.45 8.10
C ASP A 207 18.83 17.45 8.04
N LEU A 208 17.58 16.95 8.06
CA LEU A 208 16.34 17.71 7.99
C LEU A 208 16.19 18.59 6.73
N THR A 209 16.91 18.28 5.64
CA THR A 209 16.63 18.92 4.35
C THR A 209 15.27 18.50 3.80
N LEU A 210 14.81 17.31 4.18
CA LEU A 210 13.42 16.90 4.13
C LEU A 210 12.84 17.06 5.54
N ARG A 211 11.78 17.86 5.70
CA ARG A 211 11.08 18.05 6.98
C ARG A 211 9.65 18.55 6.74
N GLU A 212 8.82 17.68 6.22
CA GLU A 212 7.45 17.98 5.80
C GLU A 212 6.43 17.29 6.69
N ALA A 213 5.26 17.90 6.84
CA ALA A 213 4.11 17.27 7.48
C ALA A 213 2.84 17.58 6.70
N TYR A 214 2.13 16.53 6.31
CA TYR A 214 0.90 16.61 5.53
C TYR A 214 -0.28 16.17 6.39
N MET A 215 -1.28 17.04 6.52
CA MET A 215 -2.60 16.62 7.00
C MET A 215 -3.26 15.80 5.90
N ILE A 216 -3.45 14.50 6.15
CA ILE A 216 -4.04 13.56 5.19
C ILE A 216 -5.55 13.40 5.42
N LYS A 217 -6.30 13.26 4.33
CA LYS A 217 -7.74 13.03 4.29
C LYS A 217 -8.07 11.69 3.61
N ASP A 218 -9.34 11.29 3.69
CA ASP A 218 -9.81 10.09 3.00
C ASP A 218 -9.58 10.20 1.48
N GLY A 219 -8.91 9.20 0.92
CA GLY A 219 -8.58 9.12 -0.50
C GLY A 219 -7.29 9.84 -0.93
N ASP A 220 -6.55 10.44 0.00
CA ASP A 220 -5.26 11.06 -0.32
C ASP A 220 -4.19 10.00 -0.60
N THR A 221 -3.19 10.36 -1.41
CA THR A 221 -2.00 9.54 -1.68
C THR A 221 -0.73 10.32 -1.35
N VAL A 222 0.26 9.69 -0.74
CA VAL A 222 1.60 10.26 -0.52
C VAL A 222 2.66 9.34 -1.13
N ILE A 223 3.64 9.94 -1.82
CA ILE A 223 4.84 9.24 -2.28
C ILE A 223 6.00 9.45 -1.31
N LEU A 224 6.79 8.42 -1.08
CA LEU A 224 7.88 8.37 -0.12
C LEU A 224 9.17 7.94 -0.84
N PRO A 225 9.90 8.89 -1.48
CA PRO A 225 11.13 8.56 -2.20
C PRO A 225 12.33 8.35 -1.27
N GLU A 226 12.33 8.96 -0.09
CA GLU A 226 13.39 8.86 0.90
C GLU A 226 12.93 9.25 2.30
N GLY A 227 13.80 9.00 3.30
CA GLY A 227 13.64 9.50 4.66
C GLY A 227 12.68 8.68 5.53
N TYR A 228 12.61 9.10 6.78
CA TYR A 228 11.72 8.60 7.81
C TYR A 228 10.30 9.08 7.59
N HIS A 229 9.32 8.18 7.73
CA HIS A 229 7.94 8.46 7.29
C HIS A 229 6.85 7.96 8.25
N PRO A 230 6.83 8.38 9.54
CA PRO A 230 5.79 7.94 10.47
C PRO A 230 4.43 8.60 10.18
N VAL A 231 3.36 7.92 10.59
CA VAL A 231 1.97 8.37 10.45
C VAL A 231 1.32 8.50 11.82
N ALA A 232 0.66 9.63 12.08
CA ALA A 232 -0.14 9.85 13.29
C ALA A 232 -1.64 9.84 12.96
N ALA A 233 -2.39 8.95 13.57
CA ALA A 233 -3.85 9.00 13.52
C ALA A 233 -4.38 10.07 14.47
N ALA A 234 -5.29 10.94 14.01
CA ALA A 234 -5.92 11.91 14.91
C ALA A 234 -6.79 11.18 15.97
N PRO A 235 -6.91 11.74 17.20
CA PRO A 235 -7.79 11.18 18.21
C PRO A 235 -9.23 11.05 17.69
N GLY A 236 -9.84 9.88 17.90
CA GLY A 236 -11.19 9.56 17.42
C GLY A 236 -11.28 9.00 15.99
N PHE A 237 -10.18 8.95 15.23
CA PHE A 237 -10.18 8.52 13.82
C PHE A 237 -9.22 7.36 13.58
N GLN A 238 -9.71 6.28 12.97
CA GLN A 238 -8.84 5.25 12.41
C GLN A 238 -8.23 5.76 11.11
N VAL A 239 -6.93 5.50 10.93
CA VAL A 239 -6.22 5.79 9.68
C VAL A 239 -5.76 4.48 9.07
N TYR A 240 -6.24 4.22 7.86
CA TYR A 240 -5.79 3.12 7.02
C TYR A 240 -4.83 3.67 5.97
N TYR A 241 -3.80 2.90 5.65
CA TYR A 241 -3.07 3.09 4.40
C TYR A 241 -2.73 1.76 3.74
N LEU A 242 -3.00 1.71 2.44
CA LEU A 242 -2.43 0.71 1.54
C LEU A 242 -1.04 1.18 1.16
N TRP A 243 -0.06 0.30 1.25
CA TRP A 243 1.33 0.59 0.89
C TRP A 243 1.85 -0.34 -0.21
N VAL A 244 2.57 0.25 -1.15
CA VAL A 244 3.34 -0.47 -2.18
C VAL A 244 4.79 0.01 -2.15
N MET A 245 5.71 -0.94 -2.14
CA MET A 245 7.14 -0.73 -2.20
C MET A 245 7.75 -1.45 -3.39
N ALA A 246 8.79 -0.85 -3.97
CA ALA A 246 9.63 -1.48 -4.99
C ALA A 246 10.99 -0.78 -5.08
N GLY A 247 12.00 -1.50 -5.57
CA GLY A 247 13.34 -0.93 -5.75
C GLY A 247 14.26 -1.76 -6.64
N GLY A 248 15.49 -1.27 -6.79
CA GLY A 248 16.46 -1.79 -7.76
C GLY A 248 17.05 -3.18 -7.43
N TYR A 249 17.04 -3.59 -6.16
CA TYR A 249 17.91 -4.68 -5.66
C TYR A 249 17.16 -5.87 -5.04
N GLY A 250 15.86 -6.00 -5.30
CA GLY A 250 15.03 -7.09 -4.81
C GLY A 250 13.87 -6.61 -3.95
N ARG A 251 13.28 -7.54 -3.19
CA ARG A 251 12.01 -7.35 -2.46
C ARG A 251 12.14 -7.37 -0.94
N LYS A 252 13.33 -7.67 -0.42
CA LYS A 252 13.52 -7.91 1.00
C LYS A 252 13.32 -6.61 1.79
N LEU A 253 12.41 -6.66 2.76
CA LEU A 253 12.17 -5.55 3.67
C LEU A 253 13.28 -5.49 4.72
N ILE A 254 14.13 -4.48 4.60
CA ILE A 254 15.20 -4.17 5.56
C ILE A 254 15.10 -2.67 5.90
N PRO A 255 14.08 -2.27 6.69
CA PRO A 255 13.99 -0.89 7.13
C PRO A 255 15.11 -0.58 8.12
N ASN A 256 15.62 0.65 8.06
CA ASN A 256 16.62 1.18 8.96
C ASN A 256 15.96 2.19 9.90
N ASP A 257 15.92 1.88 11.19
CA ASP A 257 15.27 2.71 12.20
C ASP A 257 16.04 4.03 12.43
N ASP A 258 15.32 5.06 12.86
CA ASP A 258 15.92 6.30 13.34
C ASP A 258 16.79 6.00 14.57
N PRO A 259 18.11 6.25 14.51
CA PRO A 259 19.02 5.93 15.62
C PRO A 259 18.63 6.67 16.92
N ASN A 260 17.97 7.82 16.82
CA ASN A 260 17.50 8.59 17.97
C ASN A 260 16.27 7.96 18.65
N LEU A 261 15.60 7.01 17.99
CA LEU A 261 14.39 6.36 18.47
C LEU A 261 14.61 4.89 18.88
N LEU A 262 15.81 4.33 18.65
CA LEU A 262 16.14 2.94 18.99
C LEU A 262 15.91 2.57 20.46
N TRP A 263 15.98 3.55 21.38
CA TRP A 263 15.71 3.32 22.79
C TRP A 263 14.28 2.81 23.06
N LEU A 264 13.32 3.11 22.18
CA LEU A 264 11.93 2.65 22.30
C LEU A 264 11.81 1.13 22.22
N HIS A 265 12.66 0.47 21.44
CA HIS A 265 12.70 -1.00 21.36
C HIS A 265 13.08 -1.64 22.69
N ASN A 266 13.89 -0.96 23.50
CA ASN A 266 14.30 -1.45 24.81
C ASN A 266 13.24 -1.19 25.89
N VAL A 267 12.43 -0.15 25.73
CA VAL A 267 11.38 0.20 26.69
C VAL A 267 10.16 -0.70 26.52
N GLY A 268 9.84 -1.10 25.30
CA GLY A 268 8.59 -1.82 25.06
C GLY A 268 8.43 -3.15 25.80
N PRO A 269 9.46 -4.00 25.90
CA PRO A 269 9.42 -5.21 26.72
C PRO A 269 9.21 -4.96 28.23
N LEU A 270 9.56 -3.78 28.74
CA LEU A 270 9.45 -3.44 30.17
C LEU A 270 8.03 -3.01 30.59
N LEU A 271 7.16 -2.74 29.62
CA LEU A 271 5.79 -2.25 29.84
C LEU A 271 4.72 -3.35 29.72
N LYS A 272 5.14 -4.60 29.56
CA LYS A 272 4.25 -5.77 29.51
C LYS A 272 3.89 -6.28 30.90
#